data_AF-E9GEC9-F1
#
_entry.id   AF-E9GEC9-F1
#
_cell.length_a   1.000
_cell.length_b   1.000
_cell.length_c   1.000
_cell.angle_alpha   90.00
_cell.angle_beta   90.00
_cell.angle_gamma   90.00
#
_symmetry.space_group_name_H-M   'P 1'
#
loop_
_entity.id
_entity.type
_entity.pdbx_description
1 polymer ?
#
loop_
_entity_poly.entity_id
_entity_poly.type
_entity_poly.pdbx_seq_one_letter_code
_entity_poly.pdbx_strand_id
1 'polypeptide(L)'
;MEKTKKLTAVLKKRKEVQEQLDAIVKSITAVGDQVKKLQEENNIEMAELISLIEVTPQPTASSSLLNVISPVMAKLVLSSMQSYIFILKVSDYFVPMGEIRIRPASTFHPEFVQKLGQFCYNSPKNFVSTVAKAQVGVFVSISMTHASFRPTFAAANQTTRISALNMGEVGVIFKKKNQPVGVTSNTITDWNFFIPLNPATKQQKKIVSSAAAELFGHIIDTCSSPNKAVTEMSKSQKNERGRYTMSLESHQ
;
A
#
# COMPACT_ATOMS: atom_id res chain seq x y z
N MET A 1 2.27 29.85 -53.70
CA MET A 1 2.19 30.51 -52.38
C MET A 1 1.83 29.55 -51.24
N GLU A 2 0.91 28.58 -51.44
CA GLU A 2 0.48 27.67 -50.37
C GLU A 2 1.55 26.67 -49.90
N LYS A 3 2.38 26.15 -50.81
CA LYS A 3 3.49 25.23 -50.46
C LYS A 3 4.51 25.87 -49.50
N THR A 4 4.80 27.15 -49.67
CA THR A 4 5.70 27.92 -48.81
C THR A 4 5.14 28.05 -47.40
N LYS A 5 3.84 28.34 -47.25
CA LYS A 5 3.17 28.43 -45.94
C LYS A 5 3.22 27.10 -45.17
N LYS A 6 2.98 25.98 -45.86
CA LYS A 6 3.08 24.63 -45.25
C LYS A 6 4.51 24.32 -44.79
N LEU A 7 5.51 24.66 -45.59
CA LEU A 7 6.91 24.45 -45.23
C LEU A 7 7.30 25.25 -43.97
N THR A 8 6.94 26.54 -43.89
CA THR A 8 7.21 27.38 -42.72
C THR A 8 6.56 26.82 -41.46
N ALA A 9 5.31 26.33 -41.55
CA ALA A 9 4.62 25.72 -40.40
C ALA A 9 5.32 24.44 -39.91
N VAL A 10 5.77 23.58 -40.84
CA VAL A 10 6.53 22.37 -40.49
C VAL A 10 7.87 22.71 -39.82
N LEU A 11 8.60 23.71 -40.34
CA LEU A 11 9.86 24.14 -39.74
C LEU A 11 9.67 24.72 -38.33
N LYS A 12 8.61 25.52 -38.12
CA LYS A 12 8.27 26.05 -36.79
C LYS A 12 7.96 24.92 -35.81
N LYS A 13 7.10 23.97 -36.19
CA LYS A 13 6.76 22.82 -35.34
C LYS A 13 7.98 21.95 -35.02
N ARG A 14 8.88 21.75 -35.99
CA ARG A 14 10.14 21.03 -35.76
C ARG A 14 11.02 21.72 -34.72
N LYS A 15 11.11 23.05 -34.75
CA LYS A 15 11.87 23.83 -33.76
C LYS A 15 11.26 23.72 -32.36
N GLU A 16 9.94 23.84 -32.25
CA GLU A 16 9.23 23.67 -30.97
C GLU A 16 9.46 22.27 -30.36
N VAL A 17 9.40 21.21 -31.17
CA VAL A 17 9.69 19.84 -30.72
C VAL A 17 11.14 19.68 -30.28
N GLN A 18 12.09 20.30 -30.98
CA GLN A 18 13.50 20.25 -30.59
C GLN A 18 13.74 20.94 -29.24
N GLU A 19 13.14 22.11 -29.01
CA GLU A 19 13.24 22.83 -27.73
C GLU A 19 12.64 22.02 -26.56
N GLN A 20 11.50 21.34 -26.79
CA GLN A 20 10.92 20.43 -25.80
C GLN A 20 11.82 19.23 -25.51
N LEU A 21 12.41 18.63 -26.54
CA LEU A 21 13.32 17.50 -26.38
C LEU A 21 14.56 17.90 -25.56
N ASP A 22 15.15 19.06 -25.87
CA ASP A 22 16.30 19.57 -25.14
C ASP A 22 15.97 19.85 -23.65
N ALA A 23 14.76 20.36 -23.37
CA ALA A 23 14.30 20.57 -22.01
C ALA A 23 14.11 19.23 -21.25
N ILE A 24 13.55 18.21 -21.90
CA ILE A 24 13.39 16.87 -21.32
C ILE A 24 14.76 16.25 -21.02
N VAL A 25 15.71 16.32 -21.96
CA VAL A 25 17.06 15.78 -21.77
C VAL A 25 17.74 16.45 -20.57
N LYS A 26 17.66 17.79 -20.45
CA LYS A 26 18.18 18.51 -19.28
C LYS A 26 17.54 18.05 -17.97
N SER A 27 16.22 17.84 -17.95
CA SER A 27 15.51 17.34 -16.77
C SER A 27 15.96 15.93 -16.40
N ILE A 28 16.16 15.04 -17.38
CA ILE A 28 16.62 13.67 -17.14
C ILE A 28 18.04 13.69 -16.56
N THR A 29 18.94 14.49 -17.10
CA THR A 29 20.31 14.64 -16.57
C THR A 29 20.30 15.14 -15.12
N ALA A 30 19.51 16.18 -14.82
CA ALA A 30 19.40 16.71 -13.46
C ALA A 30 18.86 15.68 -12.45
N VAL A 31 17.87 14.88 -12.84
CA VAL A 31 17.36 13.78 -12.02
C VAL A 31 18.43 12.70 -11.83
N GLY A 32 19.19 12.38 -12.89
CA GLY A 32 20.32 11.45 -12.82
C GLY A 32 21.38 11.88 -11.80
N ASP A 33 21.74 13.15 -11.79
CA ASP A 33 22.69 13.72 -10.82
C ASP A 33 22.16 13.65 -9.38
N GLN A 34 20.86 13.90 -9.16
CA GLN A 34 20.23 13.77 -7.84
C GLN A 34 20.23 12.32 -7.34
N VAL A 35 19.91 11.36 -8.21
CA VAL A 35 19.94 9.92 -7.86
C VAL A 35 21.35 9.49 -7.47
N LYS A 36 22.37 9.95 -8.23
CA LYS A 36 23.77 9.66 -7.91
C LYS A 36 24.17 10.22 -6.53
N LYS A 37 23.77 11.45 -6.23
CA LYS A 37 24.02 12.07 -4.92
C LYS A 37 23.37 11.29 -3.77
N LEU A 38 22.10 10.90 -3.91
CA LEU A 38 21.38 10.10 -2.90
C LEU A 38 22.03 8.71 -2.71
N GLN A 39 22.55 8.12 -3.78
CA GLN A 39 23.28 6.84 -3.70
C GLN A 39 24.59 6.98 -2.90
N GLU A 40 25.32 8.08 -3.11
CA GLU A 40 26.55 8.38 -2.36
C GLU A 40 26.24 8.63 -0.87
N GLU A 41 25.19 9.38 -0.54
CA GLU A 41 24.72 9.61 0.84
C GLU A 41 24.34 8.30 1.53
N ASN A 42 23.57 7.43 0.86
CA ASN A 42 23.18 6.13 1.40
C ASN A 42 24.40 5.22 1.68
N ASN A 43 25.38 5.22 0.77
CA ASN A 43 26.61 4.46 0.96
C ASN A 43 27.40 4.94 2.20
N ILE A 44 27.40 6.25 2.49
CA ILE A 44 28.05 6.83 3.67
C ILE A 44 27.31 6.41 4.94
N GLU A 45 25.98 6.57 4.99
CA GLU A 45 25.17 6.18 6.16
C GLU A 45 25.30 4.68 6.47
N MET A 46 25.34 3.84 5.43
CA MET A 46 25.56 2.40 5.58
C MET A 46 26.94 2.08 6.15
N ALA A 47 27.98 2.80 5.74
CA ALA A 47 29.33 2.62 6.28
C ALA A 47 29.42 3.02 7.77
N GLU A 48 28.76 4.12 8.15
CA GLU A 48 28.66 4.54 9.56
C GLU A 48 27.92 3.50 10.41
N LEU A 49 26.83 2.94 9.89
CA LEU A 49 26.07 1.89 10.57
C LEU A 49 26.89 0.60 10.76
N ILE A 50 27.68 0.21 9.76
CA ILE A 50 28.60 -0.94 9.87
C ILE A 50 29.67 -0.67 10.94
N SER A 51 30.24 0.53 10.96
CA SER A 51 31.25 0.91 11.96
C SER A 51 30.70 0.83 13.39
N LEU A 52 29.46 1.27 13.63
CA LEU A 52 28.81 1.16 14.95
C LEU A 52 28.65 -0.29 15.42
N ILE A 53 28.45 -1.23 14.50
CA ILE A 53 28.29 -2.65 14.81
C ILE A 53 29.66 -3.30 15.13
N GLU A 54 30.71 -2.93 14.40
CA GLU A 54 32.07 -3.47 14.58
C GLU A 54 32.76 -3.02 15.88
N VAL A 55 32.32 -1.91 16.49
CA VAL A 55 32.88 -1.38 17.76
C VAL A 55 32.30 -2.09 18.99
N THR A 56 31.36 -3.03 18.84
CA THR A 56 30.85 -3.83 19.96
C THR A 56 31.86 -4.92 20.33
N PRO A 57 32.48 -4.90 21.53
CA PRO A 57 33.50 -5.89 21.89
C PRO A 57 32.92 -7.30 21.92
N GLN A 58 33.55 -8.20 21.18
CA GLN A 58 33.34 -9.64 21.26
C GLN A 58 33.70 -10.11 22.69
N PRO A 59 32.81 -10.79 23.44
CA PRO A 59 33.13 -11.24 24.79
C PRO A 59 34.19 -12.35 24.72
N THR A 60 35.40 -12.08 25.21
CA THR A 60 36.42 -13.08 25.46
C THR A 60 35.95 -13.99 26.60
N ALA A 61 35.88 -15.29 26.30
CA ALA A 61 35.53 -16.31 27.26
C ALA A 61 36.56 -16.37 28.40
N SER A 62 36.10 -16.22 29.65
CA SER A 62 36.52 -17.07 30.78
C SER A 62 35.68 -16.78 32.03
N SER A 63 35.00 -17.85 32.48
CA SER A 63 34.67 -18.18 33.88
C SER A 63 33.96 -17.12 34.74
N SER A 64 32.65 -17.28 34.93
CA SER A 64 32.08 -17.52 36.27
C SER A 64 30.55 -17.54 36.20
N LEU A 65 29.97 -18.45 36.96
CA LEU A 65 28.53 -18.55 37.26
C LEU A 65 27.99 -17.17 37.66
N LEU A 66 27.00 -16.64 36.92
CA LEU A 66 25.89 -15.84 37.44
C LEU A 66 25.00 -15.33 36.29
N ASN A 67 23.71 -15.65 36.40
CA ASN A 67 22.56 -15.00 35.76
C ASN A 67 22.60 -14.81 34.24
N VAL A 68 22.06 -15.82 33.56
CA VAL A 68 21.45 -15.74 32.23
C VAL A 68 20.32 -14.69 32.26
N ILE A 69 20.67 -13.42 32.10
CA ILE A 69 19.73 -12.44 31.56
C ILE A 69 19.77 -12.67 30.05
N SER A 70 18.96 -13.63 29.61
CA SER A 70 18.54 -13.73 28.22
C SER A 70 18.16 -12.32 27.76
N PRO A 71 18.60 -11.82 26.60
CA PRO A 71 18.04 -10.62 26.04
C PRO A 71 16.58 -10.97 25.75
N VAL A 72 15.72 -10.66 26.72
CA VAL A 72 14.29 -10.61 26.55
C VAL A 72 14.11 -9.56 25.47
N MET A 73 14.14 -10.01 24.21
CA MET A 73 13.35 -9.43 23.14
C MET A 73 12.03 -9.17 23.80
N ALA A 74 11.83 -7.90 24.19
CA ALA A 74 10.72 -7.47 25.00
C ALA A 74 9.52 -8.14 24.38
N LYS A 75 8.98 -9.13 25.10
CA LYS A 75 7.76 -9.82 24.74
C LYS A 75 6.75 -8.71 24.90
N LEU A 76 6.63 -7.90 23.85
CA LEU A 76 5.69 -6.81 23.68
C LEU A 76 4.38 -7.55 23.84
N VAL A 77 3.90 -7.55 25.08
CA VAL A 77 2.62 -8.10 25.48
C VAL A 77 1.68 -7.42 24.52
N LEU A 78 1.16 -8.22 23.59
CA LEU A 78 0.35 -7.76 22.49
C LEU A 78 -0.84 -7.01 23.07
N SER A 79 -0.67 -5.69 23.17
CA SER A 79 -1.74 -4.72 23.36
C SER A 79 -2.84 -5.16 22.40
N SER A 80 -4.02 -5.38 22.95
CA SER A 80 -5.17 -5.97 22.27
C SER A 80 -5.25 -5.53 20.81
N MET A 81 -5.51 -6.46 19.88
CA MET A 81 -5.69 -6.24 18.42
C MET A 81 -6.50 -4.99 18.02
N GLN A 82 -7.31 -4.48 18.94
CA GLN A 82 -8.14 -3.27 18.82
C GLN A 82 -7.35 -1.94 18.86
N SER A 83 -6.05 -1.94 19.15
CA SER A 83 -5.27 -0.70 19.22
C SER A 83 -4.81 -0.21 17.84
N TYR A 84 -4.70 -1.09 16.84
CA TYR A 84 -4.17 -0.65 15.55
C TYR A 84 -5.13 0.28 14.81
N ILE A 85 -4.62 1.44 14.39
CA ILE A 85 -5.24 2.31 13.41
C ILE A 85 -4.38 2.27 12.17
N PHE A 86 -4.96 1.85 11.05
CA PHE A 86 -4.30 1.87 9.74
C PHE A 86 -4.61 3.16 9.01
N ILE A 87 -3.58 3.83 8.51
CA ILE A 87 -3.68 5.05 7.74
C ILE A 87 -3.30 4.74 6.29
N LEU A 88 -4.29 4.67 5.41
CA LEU A 88 -4.10 4.55 3.97
C LEU A 88 -4.00 5.95 3.37
N LYS A 89 -2.80 6.36 2.97
CA LYS A 89 -2.55 7.64 2.29
C LYS A 89 -2.65 7.43 0.79
N VAL A 90 -3.39 8.30 0.10
CA VAL A 90 -3.60 8.24 -1.34
C VAL A 90 -3.01 9.48 -1.98
N SER A 91 -2.20 9.27 -3.02
CA SER A 91 -1.61 10.33 -3.84
C SER A 91 -1.91 10.11 -5.31
N ASP A 92 -1.97 11.19 -6.07
CA ASP A 92 -2.14 11.22 -7.52
C ASP A 92 -0.93 11.93 -8.15
N TYR A 93 -0.11 11.22 -8.93
CA TYR A 93 1.16 11.74 -9.45
C TYR A 93 1.97 12.45 -8.36
N PHE A 94 2.10 11.80 -7.19
CA PHE A 94 2.78 12.32 -5.99
C PHE A 94 2.09 13.47 -5.26
N VAL A 95 0.96 13.99 -5.76
CA VAL A 95 0.16 15.00 -5.06
C VAL A 95 -0.74 14.31 -4.03
N PRO A 96 -0.62 14.62 -2.73
CA PRO A 96 -1.47 14.03 -1.71
C PRO A 96 -2.94 14.37 -1.94
N MET A 97 -3.79 13.35 -2.05
CA MET A 97 -5.23 13.52 -2.21
C MET A 97 -5.99 13.41 -0.90
N GLY A 98 -5.46 12.63 0.05
CA GLY A 98 -6.05 12.47 1.38
C GLY A 98 -5.62 11.17 2.06
N GLU A 99 -6.16 10.98 3.27
CA GLU A 99 -5.90 9.80 4.09
C GLU A 99 -7.19 9.13 4.57
N ILE A 100 -7.17 7.80 4.67
CA ILE A 100 -8.28 7.00 5.19
C ILE A 100 -7.78 6.30 6.43
N ARG A 101 -8.39 6.63 7.58
CA ARG A 101 -8.09 5.99 8.86
C ARG A 101 -9.04 4.84 9.07
N ILE A 102 -8.51 3.64 9.26
CA ILE A 102 -9.24 2.39 9.32
C ILE A 102 -8.97 1.74 10.67
N ARG A 103 -10.03 1.48 11.43
CA ARG A 103 -9.98 0.66 12.64
C ARG A 103 -10.42 -0.76 12.28
N PRO A 104 -9.56 -1.78 12.45
CA PRO A 104 -9.92 -3.16 12.17
C PRO A 104 -11.12 -3.61 13.00
N ALA A 105 -11.96 -4.46 12.41
CA ALA A 105 -13.01 -5.16 13.10
C ALA A 105 -12.38 -6.21 14.02
N SER A 106 -12.85 -6.31 15.27
CA SER A 106 -12.33 -7.27 16.25
C SER A 106 -12.51 -8.73 15.85
N THR A 107 -13.41 -8.99 14.89
CA THR A 107 -13.70 -10.32 14.33
C THR A 107 -12.85 -10.67 13.11
N PHE A 108 -12.04 -9.74 12.59
CA PHE A 108 -11.23 -9.98 11.41
C PHE A 108 -9.89 -10.63 11.76
N HIS A 109 -9.46 -11.61 10.95
CA HIS A 109 -8.23 -12.41 11.05
C HIS A 109 -7.12 -11.78 11.93
N PRO A 110 -7.05 -12.10 13.24
CA PRO A 110 -6.17 -11.39 14.17
C PRO A 110 -4.70 -11.54 13.79
N GLU A 111 -4.27 -12.72 13.35
CA GLU A 111 -2.90 -12.95 12.88
C GLU A 111 -2.53 -12.04 11.69
N PHE A 112 -3.46 -11.81 10.77
CA PHE A 112 -3.24 -10.92 9.64
C PHE A 112 -3.14 -9.46 10.10
N VAL A 113 -4.07 -9.00 10.94
CA VAL A 113 -4.08 -7.63 11.48
C VAL A 113 -2.79 -7.34 12.22
N GLN A 114 -2.33 -8.26 13.06
CA GLN A 114 -1.07 -8.13 13.78
C GLN A 114 0.14 -8.09 12.85
N LYS A 115 0.25 -9.03 11.89
CA LYS A 115 1.39 -9.05 10.96
C LYS A 115 1.42 -7.77 10.12
N LEU A 116 0.27 -7.32 9.63
CA LEU A 116 0.15 -6.08 8.87
C LEU A 116 0.49 -4.86 9.75
N GLY A 117 -0.04 -4.83 10.98
CA GLY A 117 0.18 -3.77 11.95
C GLY A 117 1.63 -3.65 12.39
N GLN A 118 2.35 -4.76 12.56
CA GLN A 118 3.78 -4.76 12.83
C GLN A 118 4.59 -4.34 11.60
N PHE A 119 4.21 -4.84 10.42
CA PHE A 119 4.90 -4.53 9.16
C PHE A 119 4.82 -3.03 8.80
N CYS A 120 3.69 -2.39 9.10
CA CYS A 120 3.43 -0.98 8.82
C CYS A 120 3.69 -0.02 10.01
N TYR A 121 4.20 -0.52 11.14
CA TYR A 121 4.25 0.25 12.40
C TYR A 121 5.15 1.48 12.29
N ASN A 122 4.58 2.67 12.52
CA ASN A 122 5.26 3.97 12.49
C ASN A 122 6.17 4.19 11.26
N SER A 123 5.88 3.51 10.16
CA SER A 123 6.68 3.53 8.94
C SER A 123 5.77 3.28 7.74
N PRO A 124 5.41 4.33 6.98
CA PRO A 124 4.60 4.19 5.78
C PRO A 124 5.24 3.20 4.80
N LYS A 125 4.49 2.16 4.43
CA LYS A 125 4.93 1.19 3.43
C LYS A 125 4.27 1.50 2.10
N ASN A 126 5.09 1.68 1.07
CA ASN A 126 4.63 1.83 -0.30
C ASN A 126 4.34 0.44 -0.86
N PHE A 127 3.08 0.06 -0.88
CA PHE A 127 2.65 -1.11 -1.63
C PHE A 127 2.69 -0.74 -3.12
N VAL A 128 3.08 -1.68 -3.98
CA VAL A 128 2.82 -1.58 -5.43
C VAL A 128 1.31 -1.66 -5.58
N SER A 129 0.70 -0.51 -5.43
CA SER A 129 -0.72 -0.35 -5.27
C SER A 129 -1.28 0.21 -6.55
N THR A 130 -2.28 -0.50 -7.07
CA THR A 130 -3.01 -0.08 -8.27
C THR A 130 -4.48 -0.25 -7.99
N VAL A 131 -5.30 0.61 -8.60
CA VAL A 131 -6.74 0.41 -8.59
C VAL A 131 -7.05 -0.79 -9.51
N ALA A 132 -7.11 -1.98 -8.93
CA ALA A 132 -7.35 -3.24 -9.63
C ALA A 132 -8.72 -3.24 -10.31
N LYS A 133 -9.75 -2.77 -9.60
CA LYS A 133 -11.11 -2.68 -10.12
C LYS A 133 -11.80 -1.49 -9.48
N ALA A 134 -12.54 -0.73 -10.26
CA ALA A 134 -13.39 0.34 -9.75
C ALA A 134 -14.67 0.40 -10.57
N GLN A 135 -15.76 0.73 -9.88
CA GLN A 135 -17.04 1.05 -10.49
C GLN A 135 -17.51 2.39 -9.92
N VAL A 136 -17.74 3.34 -10.81
CA VAL A 136 -18.06 4.74 -10.48
C VAL A 136 -19.20 4.83 -9.47
N GLY A 137 -18.93 5.42 -8.32
CA GLY A 137 -19.92 5.58 -7.25
C GLY A 137 -20.37 4.30 -6.54
N VAL A 138 -19.74 3.15 -6.81
CA VAL A 138 -20.15 1.87 -6.21
C VAL A 138 -19.06 1.24 -5.36
N PHE A 139 -17.84 1.11 -5.87
CA PHE A 139 -16.72 0.60 -5.07
C PHE A 139 -15.37 0.89 -5.74
N VAL A 140 -14.32 0.81 -4.94
CA VAL A 140 -12.93 0.77 -5.38
C VAL A 140 -12.25 -0.45 -4.76
N SER A 141 -11.51 -1.21 -5.56
CA SER A 141 -10.65 -2.30 -5.13
C SER A 141 -9.21 -1.96 -5.47
N ILE A 142 -8.37 -1.94 -4.44
CA ILE A 142 -6.97 -1.51 -4.49
C ILE A 142 -6.11 -2.74 -4.23
N SER A 143 -5.28 -3.14 -5.19
CA SER A 143 -4.33 -4.24 -5.00
C SER A 143 -3.26 -3.79 -4.02
N MET A 144 -2.92 -4.63 -3.04
CA MET A 144 -1.92 -4.32 -2.04
C MET A 144 -0.82 -5.38 -2.10
N THR A 145 0.20 -5.13 -2.93
CA THR A 145 1.31 -6.06 -3.13
C THR A 145 2.61 -5.44 -2.64
N HIS A 146 3.37 -6.17 -1.82
CA HIS A 146 4.70 -5.77 -1.36
C HIS A 146 5.61 -6.99 -1.27
N ALA A 147 6.84 -6.90 -1.79
CA ALA A 147 7.74 -8.05 -1.92
C ALA A 147 8.00 -8.76 -0.57
N SER A 148 8.23 -7.96 0.48
CA SER A 148 8.53 -8.43 1.85
C SER A 148 7.31 -8.75 2.71
N PHE A 149 6.08 -8.49 2.25
CA PHE A 149 4.87 -8.77 3.01
C PHE A 149 4.05 -9.85 2.32
N ARG A 150 4.28 -11.10 2.74
CA ARG A 150 3.60 -12.29 2.22
C ARG A 150 2.93 -13.05 3.36
N PRO A 151 1.79 -12.56 3.87
CA PRO A 151 1.16 -13.17 5.02
C PRO A 151 0.66 -14.58 4.67
N THR A 152 1.10 -15.56 5.45
CA THR A 152 0.52 -16.90 5.49
C THR A 152 -0.31 -17.01 6.77
N PHE A 153 -1.52 -17.54 6.66
CA PHE A 153 -2.31 -17.95 7.80
C PHE A 153 -3.05 -19.25 7.50
N ALA A 154 -3.24 -20.06 8.54
CA ALA A 154 -3.92 -21.34 8.41
C ALA A 154 -5.36 -21.13 7.95
N ALA A 155 -5.90 -22.05 7.14
CA ALA A 155 -7.29 -21.97 6.68
C ALA A 155 -8.32 -22.19 7.81
N ALA A 156 -7.85 -22.38 9.05
CA ALA A 156 -8.64 -22.86 10.17
C ALA A 156 -9.67 -21.81 10.59
N ASN A 157 -10.94 -22.24 10.49
CA ASN A 157 -12.13 -21.65 11.10
C ASN A 157 -12.48 -20.24 10.63
N GLN A 158 -12.97 -20.16 9.39
CA GLN A 158 -13.74 -19.01 8.91
C GLN A 158 -15.07 -18.92 9.68
N THR A 159 -15.02 -18.51 10.94
CA THR A 159 -16.19 -18.05 11.68
C THR A 159 -16.77 -16.84 10.95
N THR A 160 -18.06 -16.95 10.59
CA THR A 160 -18.93 -15.90 10.03
C THR A 160 -18.21 -14.77 9.31
N ARG A 161 -17.99 -14.94 8.00
CA ARG A 161 -17.48 -13.89 7.11
C ARG A 161 -18.51 -12.79 6.99
N ILE A 162 -18.39 -11.78 7.84
CA ILE A 162 -19.10 -10.52 7.65
C ILE A 162 -18.53 -9.88 6.39
N SER A 163 -19.40 -9.50 5.45
CA SER A 163 -18.97 -8.85 4.21
C SER A 163 -18.98 -7.34 4.37
N ALA A 164 -18.02 -6.64 3.78
CA ALA A 164 -18.07 -5.18 3.68
C ALA A 164 -19.04 -4.76 2.57
N LEU A 165 -20.17 -4.17 2.94
CA LEU A 165 -21.28 -3.81 2.05
C LEU A 165 -21.64 -2.32 2.10
N ASN A 166 -21.36 -1.66 3.21
CA ASN A 166 -21.86 -0.31 3.48
C ASN A 166 -20.75 0.74 3.38
N MET A 167 -21.14 1.95 3.02
CA MET A 167 -20.23 3.10 3.06
C MET A 167 -19.67 3.28 4.47
N GLY A 168 -18.36 3.52 4.58
CA GLY A 168 -17.66 3.59 5.86
C GLY A 168 -17.06 2.26 6.31
N GLU A 169 -17.35 1.15 5.62
CA GLU A 169 -16.68 -0.12 5.82
C GLU A 169 -15.49 -0.25 4.88
N VAL A 170 -14.49 -1.03 5.29
CA VAL A 170 -13.38 -1.47 4.45
C VAL A 170 -13.34 -2.99 4.50
N GLY A 171 -13.38 -3.62 3.33
CA GLY A 171 -13.21 -5.04 3.15
C GLY A 171 -11.81 -5.40 2.68
N VAL A 172 -11.43 -6.66 2.86
CA VAL A 172 -10.25 -7.27 2.25
C VAL A 172 -10.68 -8.46 1.39
N ILE A 173 -10.17 -8.51 0.17
CA ILE A 173 -10.34 -9.64 -0.75
C ILE A 173 -9.01 -10.36 -0.85
N PHE A 174 -8.96 -11.60 -0.36
CA PHE A 174 -7.78 -12.44 -0.45
C PHE A 174 -7.74 -13.20 -1.79
N LYS A 175 -6.63 -13.11 -2.52
CA LYS A 175 -6.34 -14.00 -3.64
C LYS A 175 -5.58 -15.22 -3.12
N LYS A 176 -6.19 -16.39 -3.27
CA LYS A 176 -5.65 -17.67 -2.81
C LYS A 176 -5.11 -18.44 -4.00
N LYS A 177 -3.94 -19.08 -3.85
CA LYS A 177 -3.48 -20.05 -4.84
C LYS A 177 -4.31 -21.32 -4.68
N ASN A 178 -4.88 -21.82 -5.77
CA ASN A 178 -5.48 -23.16 -5.78
C ASN A 178 -4.37 -24.16 -5.47
N GLN A 179 -4.44 -24.78 -4.30
CA GLN A 179 -3.51 -25.82 -3.92
C GLN A 179 -4.00 -27.20 -4.40
N PRO A 180 -3.08 -28.15 -4.60
CA PRO A 180 -3.44 -29.54 -4.88
C PRO A 180 -4.36 -30.10 -3.81
N VAL A 181 -5.25 -31.01 -4.21
CA VAL A 181 -6.13 -31.75 -3.30
C VAL A 181 -5.29 -32.40 -2.20
N GLY A 182 -5.57 -32.07 -0.93
CA GLY A 182 -4.90 -32.66 0.24
C GLY A 182 -4.05 -31.69 1.08
N VAL A 183 -3.76 -30.47 0.61
CA VAL A 183 -3.08 -29.46 1.42
C VAL A 183 -4.10 -28.54 2.11
N THR A 184 -4.03 -28.45 3.42
CA THR A 184 -5.05 -27.81 4.27
C THR A 184 -4.87 -26.30 4.43
N SER A 185 -3.82 -25.70 3.89
CA SER A 185 -3.50 -24.27 4.10
C SER A 185 -3.64 -23.46 2.82
N ASN A 186 -4.59 -22.52 2.78
CA ASN A 186 -4.68 -21.59 1.67
C ASN A 186 -3.53 -20.57 1.74
N THR A 187 -2.55 -20.69 0.84
CA THR A 187 -1.53 -19.64 0.69
C THR A 187 -2.16 -18.43 0.02
N ILE A 188 -2.14 -17.29 0.72
CA ILE A 188 -2.53 -16.01 0.14
C ILE A 188 -1.36 -15.50 -0.67
N THR A 189 -1.58 -15.34 -1.97
CA THR A 189 -0.56 -14.82 -2.88
C THR A 189 -0.62 -13.32 -2.99
N ASP A 190 -1.80 -12.74 -2.77
CA ASP A 190 -2.07 -11.33 -2.93
C ASP A 190 -3.38 -10.96 -2.22
N TRP A 191 -3.58 -9.68 -1.94
CA TRP A 191 -4.81 -9.21 -1.30
C TRP A 191 -5.15 -7.80 -1.77
N ASN A 192 -6.43 -7.47 -1.73
CA ASN A 192 -6.91 -6.16 -2.10
C ASN A 192 -7.68 -5.53 -0.95
N PHE A 193 -7.51 -4.22 -0.73
CA PHE A 193 -8.55 -3.47 -0.05
C PHE A 193 -9.76 -3.31 -0.98
N PHE A 194 -10.94 -3.36 -0.39
CA PHE A 194 -12.21 -3.16 -1.06
C PHE A 194 -13.00 -2.12 -0.27
N ILE A 195 -13.27 -0.98 -0.88
CA ILE A 195 -13.97 0.13 -0.25
C ILE A 195 -15.30 0.33 -0.97
N PRO A 196 -16.42 -0.12 -0.40
CA PRO A 196 -17.74 0.20 -0.92
C PRO A 196 -18.01 1.70 -0.85
N LEU A 197 -18.57 2.22 -1.93
CA LEU A 197 -19.16 3.56 -2.02
C LEU A 197 -20.68 3.39 -2.06
N ASN A 198 -21.42 4.43 -1.67
CA ASN A 198 -22.87 4.35 -1.53
C ASN A 198 -23.56 3.89 -2.84
N PRO A 199 -24.05 2.64 -2.93
CA PRO A 199 -24.58 2.11 -4.18
C PRO A 199 -25.98 2.71 -4.42
N ALA A 200 -26.16 3.36 -5.57
CA ALA A 200 -27.42 3.97 -5.96
C ALA A 200 -28.55 2.97 -6.27
N THR A 201 -28.22 1.69 -6.57
CA THR A 201 -29.20 0.70 -7.07
C THR A 201 -29.08 -0.69 -6.43
N LYS A 202 -30.17 -1.48 -6.48
CA LYS A 202 -30.19 -2.89 -6.03
C LYS A 202 -29.18 -3.77 -6.78
N GLN A 203 -28.99 -3.54 -8.08
CA GLN A 203 -28.03 -4.29 -8.88
C GLN A 203 -26.59 -4.04 -8.41
N GLN A 204 -26.26 -2.79 -8.09
CA GLN A 204 -24.96 -2.43 -7.54
C GLN A 204 -24.71 -3.06 -6.17
N LYS A 205 -25.74 -3.13 -5.30
CA LYS A 205 -25.65 -3.87 -4.03
C LYS A 205 -25.32 -5.35 -4.25
N LYS A 206 -25.93 -5.98 -5.28
CA LYS A 206 -25.60 -7.37 -5.65
C LYS A 206 -24.14 -7.51 -6.09
N ILE A 207 -23.62 -6.57 -6.87
CA ILE A 207 -22.20 -6.56 -7.28
C ILE A 207 -21.28 -6.49 -6.05
N VAL A 208 -21.55 -5.57 -5.13
CA VAL A 208 -20.77 -5.43 -3.88
C VAL A 208 -20.81 -6.72 -3.07
N SER A 209 -22.00 -7.32 -2.87
CA SER A 209 -22.14 -8.58 -2.14
C SER A 209 -21.40 -9.76 -2.78
N SER A 210 -21.21 -9.74 -4.10
CA SER A 210 -20.50 -10.80 -4.83
C SER A 210 -18.97 -10.72 -4.74
N ALA A 211 -18.42 -9.59 -4.26
CA ALA A 211 -16.98 -9.35 -4.26
C ALA A 211 -16.17 -10.24 -3.29
N ALA A 212 -16.84 -11.06 -2.47
CA ALA A 212 -16.23 -11.87 -1.42
C ALA A 212 -15.29 -11.06 -0.49
N ALA A 213 -15.61 -9.77 -0.30
CA ALA A 213 -14.83 -8.85 0.51
C ALA A 213 -15.18 -9.04 1.99
N GLU A 214 -14.27 -9.66 2.75
CA GLU A 214 -14.42 -9.87 4.18
C GLU A 214 -14.22 -8.54 4.92
N LEU A 215 -15.10 -8.18 5.86
CA LEU A 215 -15.06 -6.91 6.61
C LEU A 215 -13.78 -6.82 7.42
N PHE A 216 -12.85 -6.00 6.94
CA PHE A 216 -11.58 -5.73 7.61
C PHE A 216 -11.75 -4.73 8.74
N GLY A 217 -12.56 -3.68 8.55
CA GLY A 217 -12.73 -2.64 9.56
C GLY A 217 -13.64 -1.49 9.13
N HIS A 218 -13.64 -0.44 9.94
CA HIS A 218 -14.46 0.75 9.78
C HIS A 218 -13.60 2.01 9.65
N ILE A 219 -14.05 2.95 8.83
CA ILE A 219 -13.42 4.26 8.68
C ILE A 219 -13.78 5.11 9.91
N ILE A 220 -12.78 5.64 10.62
CA ILE A 220 -12.96 6.30 11.92
C ILE A 220 -13.00 7.83 11.89
N ASP A 221 -12.89 8.45 10.73
CA ASP A 221 -12.98 9.91 10.60
C ASP A 221 -13.82 10.26 9.35
N THR A 222 -15.03 10.76 9.58
CA THR A 222 -16.06 11.01 8.55
C THR A 222 -16.45 12.47 8.44
N CYS A 223 -15.63 13.40 8.96
CA CYS A 223 -15.92 14.85 8.88
C CYS A 223 -16.11 15.38 7.45
N SER A 224 -15.79 14.58 6.43
CA SER A 224 -16.29 14.77 5.06
C SER A 224 -16.68 13.42 4.46
N SER A 225 -17.56 13.47 3.45
CA SER A 225 -17.94 12.40 2.50
C SER A 225 -16.88 11.29 2.31
N PRO A 226 -17.24 10.04 1.95
CA PRO A 226 -16.27 8.95 1.84
C PRO A 226 -15.09 9.44 1.00
N ASN A 227 -13.90 9.47 1.63
CA ASN A 227 -12.79 10.37 1.30
C ASN A 227 -12.76 10.72 -0.20
N LYS A 228 -12.77 12.02 -0.53
CA LYS A 228 -12.74 12.57 -1.90
C LYS A 228 -11.79 11.77 -2.82
N ALA A 229 -10.64 11.33 -2.31
CA ALA A 229 -9.70 10.47 -3.01
C ALA A 229 -10.33 9.15 -3.52
N VAL A 230 -11.07 8.41 -2.70
CA VAL A 230 -11.76 7.17 -3.12
C VAL A 230 -12.84 7.44 -4.14
N THR A 231 -13.60 8.52 -3.95
CA THR A 231 -14.63 8.93 -4.88
C THR A 231 -14.03 9.25 -6.26
N GLU A 232 -12.94 10.01 -6.30
CA GLU A 232 -12.22 10.32 -7.55
C GLU A 232 -11.57 9.07 -8.17
N MET A 233 -10.94 8.20 -7.37
CA MET A 233 -10.43 6.91 -7.84
C MET A 233 -11.54 6.07 -8.50
N SER A 234 -12.77 6.12 -7.98
CA SER A 234 -13.89 5.38 -8.56
C SER A 234 -14.29 5.87 -9.96
N LYS A 235 -14.06 7.15 -10.25
CA LYS A 235 -14.35 7.80 -11.54
C LYS A 235 -13.27 7.56 -12.58
N SER A 236 -12.06 7.18 -12.15
CA SER A 236 -10.92 7.01 -13.04
C SER A 236 -11.11 5.89 -14.08
N GLN A 237 -10.70 6.21 -15.31
CA GLN A 237 -10.66 5.23 -16.39
C GLN A 237 -9.53 4.22 -16.17
N LYS A 238 -9.62 3.04 -16.80
CA LYS A 238 -8.66 1.95 -16.59
C LYS A 238 -7.20 2.36 -16.85
N ASN A 239 -6.95 3.19 -17.86
CA ASN A 239 -5.64 3.72 -18.22
C ASN A 239 -5.12 4.78 -17.24
N GLU A 240 -6.00 5.48 -16.54
CA GLU A 240 -5.63 6.51 -15.56
C GLU A 240 -5.28 5.90 -14.20
N ARG A 241 -5.77 4.70 -13.89
CA ARG A 241 -5.62 4.06 -12.57
C ARG A 241 -4.17 3.86 -12.10
N GLY A 242 -3.21 3.85 -13.01
CA GLY A 242 -1.78 3.76 -12.70
C GLY A 242 -1.17 5.05 -12.14
N ARG A 243 -1.89 6.18 -12.17
CA ARG A 243 -1.44 7.47 -11.61
C ARG A 243 -1.52 7.53 -10.09
N TYR A 244 -2.37 6.70 -9.50
CA TYR A 244 -2.59 6.69 -8.07
C TYR A 244 -1.54 5.82 -7.38
N THR A 245 -0.97 6.36 -6.32
CA THR A 245 -0.09 5.62 -5.43
C THR A 245 -0.68 5.62 -4.02
N MET A 246 -0.50 4.51 -3.31
CA MET A 246 -0.97 4.38 -1.94
C MET A 246 0.14 3.88 -1.03
N SER A 247 0.19 4.45 0.17
CA SER A 247 1.01 3.95 1.27
C SER A 247 0.13 3.59 2.47
N LEU A 248 0.56 2.58 3.22
CA LEU A 248 -0.13 2.12 4.42
C LEU A 248 0.81 2.22 5.61
N GLU A 249 0.33 2.86 6.66
CA GLU A 249 1.00 3.01 7.95
C GLU A 249 0.07 2.49 9.04
N SER A 250 0.62 2.00 10.15
CA SER A 250 -0.15 1.62 11.34
C SER A 250 0.37 2.32 12.58
N HIS A 251 -0.57 2.80 13.40
CA HIS A 251 -0.35 3.34 14.73
C HIS A 251 -1.03 2.43 15.77
N GLN A 252 -0.60 2.49 17.03
CA GLN A 252 -1.24 1.80 18.16
C GLN A 252 -1.91 2.79 19.11
#